data_AF-G3HRV0-F1
#
_entry.id   AF-G3HRV0-F1
#
_cell.length_a   1.000
_cell.length_b   1.000
_cell.length_c   1.000
_cell.angle_alpha   90.00
_cell.angle_beta   90.00
_cell.angle_gamma   90.00
#
_symmetry.space_group_name_H-M   'P 1'
#
loop_
_entity.id
_entity.type
_entity.pdbx_description
1 polymer ?
#
loop_
_entity_poly.entity_id
_entity_poly.type
_entity_poly.pdbx_seq_one_letter_code
_entity_poly.pdbx_strand_id
1 'polypeptide(L)'
;MALTVRFEEAAAAKERSKIAVIGAFSCGLSLCNQHTIVLYVLCIIPWILFRLLKEKELAFSSLLKLTLAFSAGLLPYIYLPVSSYLNHARWTWGDQTTLRGFLTHFLREEYGTFSLAKSEIGSSVSTILLSQIINMKTELSFNIQALAVWANICLARKDRRQSSLVWLFTGMLFIYSLFFAWRANLDISKPLFMGVVERFWMQSNAVVAVLAGLGLATLVSETNRVLNCNGIQYLEWLSATLFVTYQIYSNYSICDQRTNNVIDQFARNLLDSMPRDAIILLRGDLPGNSLRYLHYCEGLRPDVSLVDQEMMTYEWYLPKMARHLPGVHFPGDRWNPVEGVLPSGMVTFNLYHFLEMNKQKETFVCIGIHEGDPTWKKGYSLWPWGSCDKLVPSRIVFNPEEWIKSTASIYNWTEEYGRFDPSSWESVANEEMWQARMKTPFFIFNLAETAKVPPNVKAQLYTHAYKLYKEIVYFQEEHPVNWHKNYAIACERMLRLPGTDAKPEVLLSETIRHFRLYTQKAQSDPQRADIIAALKHLRRELQSLRNTKKV
;
A
#
# COMPACT_ATOMS: atom_id res chain seq x y z
N MET A 1 16.88 10.88 -21.01
CA MET A 1 17.62 9.92 -21.84
C MET A 1 17.58 10.28 -23.33
N ALA A 2 16.42 10.27 -24.00
CA ALA A 2 16.33 10.61 -25.43
C ALA A 2 16.96 11.98 -25.80
N LEU A 3 16.66 13.05 -25.04
CA LEU A 3 17.27 14.37 -25.23
C LEU A 3 18.79 14.36 -25.04
N THR A 4 19.30 13.53 -24.14
CA THR A 4 20.74 13.36 -23.89
C THR A 4 21.44 12.72 -25.09
N VAL A 5 20.80 11.71 -25.70
CA VAL A 5 21.29 11.08 -26.94
C VAL A 5 21.29 12.09 -28.09
N ARG A 6 20.17 12.78 -28.31
CA ARG A 6 20.06 13.83 -29.35
C ARG A 6 21.08 14.94 -29.16
N PHE A 7 21.37 15.34 -27.92
CA PHE A 7 22.40 16.32 -27.61
C PHE A 7 23.80 15.85 -28.03
N GLU A 8 24.14 14.59 -27.73
CA GLU A 8 25.43 14.02 -28.12
C GLU A 8 25.55 13.84 -29.65
N GLU A 9 24.45 13.53 -30.34
CA GLU A 9 24.40 13.35 -31.80
C GLU A 9 24.44 14.67 -32.56
N ALA A 10 23.93 15.77 -31.98
CA ALA A 10 23.85 17.07 -32.63
C ALA A 10 25.22 17.56 -33.12
N ALA A 11 25.29 17.92 -34.41
CA ALA A 11 26.53 18.36 -35.05
C ALA A 11 26.79 19.86 -34.82
N ALA A 12 25.74 20.67 -34.82
CA ALA A 12 25.84 22.13 -34.73
C ALA A 12 25.66 22.67 -33.30
N ALA A 13 26.44 23.69 -32.94
CA ALA A 13 26.34 24.40 -31.67
C ALA A 13 24.93 24.94 -31.38
N LYS A 14 24.27 25.48 -32.41
CA LYS A 14 22.90 26.02 -32.31
C LYS A 14 21.89 24.92 -31.96
N GLU A 15 22.08 23.72 -32.52
CA GLU A 15 21.21 22.57 -32.25
C GLU A 15 21.45 22.03 -30.84
N ARG A 16 22.72 21.85 -30.43
CA ARG A 16 23.09 21.48 -29.05
C ARG A 16 22.50 22.45 -28.03
N SER A 17 22.62 23.76 -28.26
CA SER A 17 22.04 24.80 -27.41
C SER A 17 20.52 24.66 -27.29
N LYS A 18 19.81 24.47 -28.42
CA LYS A 18 18.36 24.26 -28.43
C LYS A 18 17.96 23.02 -27.61
N ILE A 19 18.63 21.89 -27.83
CA ILE A 19 18.34 20.64 -27.12
C ILE A 19 18.65 20.78 -25.63
N ALA A 20 19.74 21.44 -25.25
CA ALA A 20 20.09 21.68 -23.85
C ALA A 20 19.04 22.54 -23.13
N VAL A 21 18.48 23.57 -23.79
CA VAL A 21 17.39 24.39 -23.24
C VAL A 21 16.12 23.56 -23.02
N ILE A 22 15.73 22.75 -24.00
CA ILE A 22 14.58 21.82 -23.86
C ILE A 22 14.86 20.81 -22.73
N GLY A 23 16.08 20.28 -22.67
CA GLY A 23 16.53 19.36 -21.62
C GLY A 23 16.46 19.98 -20.23
N ALA A 24 16.91 21.24 -20.08
CA ALA A 24 16.85 21.97 -18.81
C ALA A 24 15.40 22.15 -18.34
N PHE A 25 14.51 22.59 -19.23
CA PHE A 25 13.07 22.67 -18.93
C PHE A 25 12.49 21.32 -18.52
N SER A 26 12.78 20.25 -19.28
CA SER A 26 12.33 18.89 -18.97
C SER A 26 12.88 18.37 -17.65
N CYS A 27 14.12 18.70 -17.27
CA CYS A 27 14.68 18.35 -15.97
C CYS A 27 13.89 19.03 -14.84
N GLY A 28 13.60 20.33 -14.94
CA GLY A 28 12.77 21.05 -13.97
C GLY A 28 11.36 20.47 -13.88
N LEU A 29 10.71 20.21 -15.02
CA LEU A 29 9.38 19.62 -15.08
C LEU A 29 9.36 18.20 -14.48
N SER A 30 10.38 17.39 -14.73
CA SER A 30 10.47 16.03 -14.20
C SER A 30 10.53 16.00 -12.68
N LEU A 31 11.17 17.00 -12.05
CA LEU A 31 11.22 17.12 -10.60
C LEU A 31 9.84 17.34 -10.01
N CYS A 32 8.91 17.97 -10.74
CA CYS A 32 7.51 18.16 -10.32
C CYS A 32 6.68 16.87 -10.38
N ASN A 33 7.13 15.87 -11.15
CA ASN A 33 6.43 14.59 -11.28
C ASN A 33 6.92 13.58 -10.23
N GLN A 34 8.24 13.41 -10.08
CA GLN A 34 8.80 12.45 -9.14
C GLN A 34 10.18 12.90 -8.62
N HIS A 35 10.28 13.16 -7.32
CA HIS A 35 11.49 13.72 -6.70
C HIS A 35 12.74 12.87 -6.90
N THR A 36 12.64 11.53 -6.98
CA THR A 36 13.79 10.64 -7.13
C THR A 36 14.52 10.82 -8.47
N ILE A 37 13.91 11.47 -9.46
CA ILE A 37 14.57 11.85 -10.72
C ILE A 37 15.75 12.80 -10.51
N VAL A 38 15.82 13.49 -9.35
CA VAL A 38 16.95 14.35 -9.00
C VAL A 38 18.28 13.62 -9.11
N LEU A 39 18.32 12.32 -8.82
CA LEU A 39 19.53 11.49 -8.94
C LEU A 39 20.03 11.40 -10.39
N TYR A 40 19.12 11.44 -11.37
CA TYR A 40 19.48 11.47 -12.79
C TYR A 40 19.84 12.87 -13.24
N VAL A 41 19.12 13.88 -12.77
CA VAL A 41 19.42 15.29 -13.05
C VAL A 41 20.83 15.65 -12.56
N LEU A 42 21.24 15.16 -11.40
CA LEU A 42 22.59 15.34 -10.83
C LEU A 42 23.70 14.67 -11.66
N CYS A 43 23.38 13.67 -12.49
CA CYS A 43 24.33 13.09 -13.45
C CYS A 43 24.32 13.83 -14.79
N ILE A 44 23.14 14.13 -15.30
CA ILE A 44 22.94 14.70 -16.64
C ILE A 44 23.44 16.15 -16.71
N ILE A 45 23.13 16.98 -15.70
CA ILE A 45 23.51 18.41 -15.73
C ILE A 45 25.04 18.58 -15.79
N PRO A 46 25.84 17.99 -14.87
CA PRO A 46 27.29 18.11 -14.95
C PRO A 46 27.85 17.56 -16.26
N TRP A 47 27.30 16.46 -16.76
CA TRP A 47 27.72 15.88 -18.03
C TRP A 47 27.47 16.82 -19.22
N ILE A 48 26.28 17.44 -19.32
CA ILE A 48 25.96 18.43 -20.37
C ILE A 48 26.88 19.66 -20.25
N LEU A 49 27.06 20.20 -19.04
CA LEU A 49 27.90 21.37 -18.82
C LEU A 49 29.37 21.08 -19.18
N PHE A 50 29.88 19.91 -18.81
CA PHE A 50 31.22 19.46 -19.18
C PHE A 50 31.38 19.34 -20.71
N ARG A 51 30.37 18.80 -21.40
CA ARG A 51 30.35 18.72 -22.87
C ARG A 51 30.38 20.11 -23.51
N LEU A 52 29.50 21.01 -23.09
CA LEU A 52 29.47 22.39 -23.59
C LEU A 52 30.78 23.13 -23.32
N LEU A 53 31.41 22.89 -22.16
CA LEU A 53 32.71 23.47 -21.84
C LEU A 53 33.81 22.95 -22.78
N LYS A 54 33.84 21.63 -23.01
CA LYS A 54 34.81 20.99 -23.90
C LYS A 54 34.69 21.48 -25.35
N GLU A 55 33.48 21.69 -25.83
CA GLU A 55 33.20 22.24 -27.17
C GLU A 55 33.35 23.78 -27.23
N LYS A 56 33.69 24.44 -26.11
CA LYS A 56 33.80 25.91 -25.97
C LYS A 56 32.49 26.66 -26.27
N GLU A 57 31.35 26.03 -25.99
CA GLU A 57 29.99 26.55 -26.20
C GLU A 57 29.35 27.06 -24.90
N LEU A 58 30.02 26.84 -23.77
CA LEU A 58 29.55 27.29 -22.46
C LEU A 58 29.90 28.77 -22.26
N ALA A 59 28.88 29.62 -22.29
CA ALA A 59 28.96 31.05 -21.96
C ALA A 59 28.01 31.37 -20.80
N PHE A 60 28.22 32.50 -20.13
CA PHE A 60 27.33 32.98 -19.07
C PHE A 60 25.88 33.14 -19.56
N SER A 61 25.70 33.65 -20.78
CA SER A 61 24.37 33.77 -21.40
C SER A 61 23.70 32.41 -21.63
N SER A 62 24.47 31.38 -21.99
CA SER A 62 23.97 29.99 -22.10
C SER A 62 23.55 29.47 -20.73
N LEU A 63 24.37 29.67 -19.69
CA LEU A 63 24.04 29.24 -18.32
C LEU A 63 22.76 29.90 -17.81
N LEU A 64 22.59 31.20 -18.07
CA LEU A 64 21.37 31.94 -17.70
C LEU A 64 20.13 31.37 -18.43
N LYS A 65 20.23 31.11 -19.74
CA LYS A 65 19.13 30.49 -20.51
C LYS A 65 18.76 29.11 -19.97
N LEU A 66 19.75 28.27 -19.67
CA LEU A 66 19.50 26.94 -19.09
C LEU A 66 18.85 27.04 -17.71
N THR A 67 19.33 27.97 -16.87
CA THR A 67 18.76 28.19 -15.53
C THR A 67 17.32 28.67 -15.62
N LEU A 68 17.03 29.66 -16.49
CA LEU A 68 15.66 30.15 -16.70
C LEU A 68 14.73 29.06 -17.23
N ALA A 69 15.21 28.23 -18.18
CA ALA A 69 14.43 27.12 -18.70
C ALA A 69 14.15 26.06 -17.63
N PHE A 70 15.15 25.69 -16.82
CA PHE A 70 14.99 24.78 -15.69
C PHE A 70 13.99 25.32 -14.67
N SER A 71 14.13 26.59 -14.27
CA SER A 71 13.20 27.25 -13.35
C SER A 71 11.78 27.33 -13.92
N ALA A 72 11.63 27.54 -15.23
CA ALA A 72 10.32 27.49 -15.89
C ALA A 72 9.68 26.09 -15.81
N GLY A 73 10.49 25.03 -15.84
CA GLY A 73 10.03 23.66 -15.61
C GLY A 73 9.49 23.43 -14.18
N LEU A 74 9.94 24.21 -13.19
CA LEU A 74 9.50 24.10 -11.79
C LEU A 74 8.20 24.87 -11.49
N LEU A 75 7.65 25.62 -12.45
CA LEU A 75 6.42 26.39 -12.26
C LEU A 75 5.21 25.58 -11.73
N PRO A 76 5.03 24.28 -12.04
CA PRO A 76 3.94 23.50 -11.44
C PRO A 76 3.94 23.50 -9.91
N TYR A 77 5.09 23.65 -9.23
CA TYR A 77 5.15 23.76 -7.78
C TYR A 77 4.40 24.97 -7.20
N ILE A 78 4.18 26.02 -8.00
CA ILE A 78 3.40 27.20 -7.59
C ILE A 78 1.95 26.81 -7.29
N TYR A 79 1.43 25.73 -7.89
CA TYR A 79 0.08 25.24 -7.60
C TYR A 79 -0.10 24.89 -6.12
N LEU A 80 0.92 24.36 -5.44
CA LEU A 80 0.82 23.94 -4.04
C LEU A 80 0.45 25.09 -3.08
N PRO A 81 1.24 26.18 -2.99
CA PRO A 81 0.89 27.30 -2.12
C PRO A 81 -0.40 28.01 -2.56
N VAL A 82 -0.68 28.12 -3.86
CA VAL A 82 -1.91 28.75 -4.37
C VAL A 82 -3.14 27.93 -3.94
N SER A 83 -3.12 26.62 -4.17
CA SER A 83 -4.20 25.70 -3.77
C SER A 83 -4.40 25.71 -2.26
N SER A 84 -3.31 25.69 -1.48
CA SER A 84 -3.36 25.72 -0.02
C SER A 84 -3.90 27.04 0.54
N TYR A 85 -3.66 28.16 -0.14
CA TYR A 85 -4.19 29.48 0.22
C TYR A 85 -5.68 29.61 -0.08
N LEU A 86 -6.12 29.17 -1.27
CA LEU A 86 -7.55 29.13 -1.61
C LEU A 86 -8.32 28.13 -0.74
N ASN A 87 -7.65 27.02 -0.39
CA ASN A 87 -8.17 25.90 0.41
C ASN A 87 -9.48 25.30 -0.19
N HIS A 88 -9.72 25.46 -1.50
CA HIS A 88 -10.92 24.91 -2.15
C HIS A 88 -10.92 23.38 -2.20
N ALA A 89 -9.73 22.77 -2.20
CA ALA A 89 -9.60 21.31 -2.17
C ALA A 89 -10.16 20.76 -0.85
N ARG A 90 -11.08 19.79 -0.97
CA ARG A 90 -11.69 19.10 0.19
C ARG A 90 -10.70 18.19 0.93
N TRP A 91 -9.49 18.04 0.40
CA TRP A 91 -8.39 17.33 1.03
C TRP A 91 -7.04 17.92 0.59
N THR A 92 -6.10 18.00 1.53
CA THR A 92 -4.70 18.39 1.28
C THR A 92 -3.76 17.58 2.19
N TRP A 93 -2.49 17.47 1.79
CA TRP A 93 -1.43 16.89 2.62
C TRP A 93 -0.47 17.97 3.10
N GLY A 94 -0.72 18.52 4.27
CA GLY A 94 0.06 19.66 4.80
C GLY A 94 -0.59 21.02 4.53
N ASP A 95 -0.07 22.03 5.23
CA ASP A 95 -0.33 23.45 4.96
C ASP A 95 0.88 24.07 4.23
N GLN A 96 0.69 24.49 2.98
CA GLN A 96 1.71 25.11 2.14
C GLN A 96 1.52 26.62 1.98
N THR A 97 0.70 27.25 2.83
CA THR A 97 0.48 28.72 2.78
C THR A 97 1.70 29.54 3.17
N THR A 98 2.63 28.94 3.92
CA THR A 98 3.89 29.56 4.32
C THR A 98 5.07 28.92 3.60
N LEU A 99 6.19 29.65 3.47
CA LEU A 99 7.43 29.08 2.91
C LEU A 99 7.90 27.86 3.70
N ARG A 100 7.80 27.89 5.03
CA ARG A 100 8.16 26.75 5.88
C ARG A 100 7.26 25.55 5.59
N GLY A 101 5.94 25.74 5.53
CA GLY A 101 5.00 24.67 5.20
C GLY A 101 5.21 24.08 3.81
N PHE A 102 5.49 24.93 2.82
CA PHE A 102 5.90 24.50 1.48
C PHE A 102 7.19 23.66 1.53
N LEU A 103 8.22 24.11 2.25
CA LEU A 103 9.47 23.36 2.39
C LEU A 103 9.28 22.04 3.14
N THR A 104 8.48 22.00 4.19
CA THR A 104 8.13 20.77 4.92
C THR A 104 7.48 19.74 4.00
N HIS A 105 6.56 20.18 3.14
CA HIS A 105 5.94 19.31 2.12
C HIS A 105 6.94 18.90 1.03
N PHE A 106 7.61 19.86 0.41
CA PHE A 106 8.56 19.64 -0.68
C PHE A 106 9.72 18.71 -0.27
N LEU A 107 10.29 18.92 0.91
CA LEU A 107 11.36 18.08 1.45
C LEU A 107 10.83 16.80 2.09
N ARG A 108 9.51 16.58 2.15
CA ARG A 108 8.87 15.43 2.81
C ARG A 108 9.39 15.25 4.24
N GLU A 109 9.55 16.35 4.98
CA GLU A 109 10.14 16.33 6.34
C GLU A 109 9.34 15.42 7.28
N GLU A 110 8.02 15.36 7.11
CA GLU A 110 7.11 14.53 7.91
C GLU A 110 7.41 13.03 7.81
N TYR A 111 8.05 12.59 6.72
CA TYR A 111 8.49 11.21 6.51
C TYR A 111 9.94 10.99 6.97
N GLY A 112 10.72 12.05 7.19
CA GLY A 112 12.16 12.00 7.47
C GLY A 112 13.07 12.37 6.29
N THR A 113 12.55 13.09 5.29
CA THR A 113 13.21 13.58 4.05
C THR A 113 13.81 12.52 3.13
N PHE A 114 14.72 11.70 3.65
CA PHE A 114 15.37 10.62 2.93
C PHE A 114 14.79 9.25 3.28
N SER A 115 13.73 9.17 4.07
CA SER A 115 13.05 7.91 4.37
C SER A 115 11.86 7.72 3.43
N LEU A 116 11.60 6.47 3.04
CA LEU A 116 10.43 6.09 2.28
C LEU A 116 9.17 6.14 3.17
N ALA A 117 9.27 5.62 4.39
CA ALA A 117 8.20 5.62 5.40
C ALA A 117 8.66 6.22 6.74
N LYS A 118 7.75 6.81 7.52
CA LYS A 118 8.05 7.60 8.73
C LYS A 118 8.62 6.80 9.91
N SER A 119 8.31 5.51 10.03
CA SER A 119 8.64 4.73 11.25
C SER A 119 8.92 3.25 10.98
N GLU A 120 9.36 2.92 9.77
CA GLU A 120 9.67 1.54 9.39
C GLU A 120 11.18 1.28 9.39
N ILE A 121 11.55 0.03 9.74
CA ILE A 121 12.92 -0.48 9.66
C ILE A 121 13.04 -1.28 8.37
N GLY A 122 13.95 -0.86 7.50
CA GLY A 122 14.14 -1.48 6.19
C GLY A 122 14.92 -2.78 6.22
N SER A 123 14.81 -3.54 5.13
CA SER A 123 15.72 -4.63 4.84
C SER A 123 17.13 -4.11 4.47
N SER A 124 18.11 -5.00 4.42
CA SER A 124 19.49 -4.62 4.10
C SER A 124 19.67 -4.19 2.64
N VAL A 125 20.66 -3.32 2.37
CA VAL A 125 20.99 -2.82 1.02
C VAL A 125 21.22 -3.96 0.03
N SER A 126 21.93 -5.01 0.43
CA SER A 126 22.20 -6.17 -0.43
C SER A 126 20.92 -6.94 -0.75
N THR A 127 20.01 -7.09 0.22
CA THR A 127 18.70 -7.72 0.00
C THR A 127 17.86 -6.94 -1.00
N ILE A 128 17.83 -5.60 -0.89
CA ILE A 128 17.08 -4.73 -1.82
C ILE A 128 17.68 -4.81 -3.23
N LEU A 129 19.01 -4.73 -3.38
CA LEU A 129 19.68 -4.84 -4.69
C LEU A 129 19.46 -6.20 -5.34
N LEU A 130 19.58 -7.29 -4.57
CA LEU A 130 19.32 -8.64 -5.08
C LEU A 130 17.87 -8.78 -5.54
N SER A 131 16.92 -8.29 -4.75
CA SER A 131 15.49 -8.32 -5.08
C SER A 131 15.20 -7.49 -6.33
N GLN A 132 15.84 -6.33 -6.49
CA GLN A 132 15.73 -5.51 -7.70
C GLN A 132 16.19 -6.27 -8.94
N ILE A 133 17.35 -6.96 -8.89
CA ILE A 133 17.88 -7.72 -10.04
C ILE A 133 16.94 -8.88 -10.40
N ILE A 134 16.43 -9.59 -9.39
CA ILE A 134 15.47 -10.70 -9.57
C ILE A 134 14.18 -10.17 -10.19
N ASN A 135 13.62 -9.08 -9.66
CA ASN A 135 12.38 -8.50 -10.16
C ASN A 135 12.53 -7.97 -11.60
N MET A 136 13.66 -7.31 -11.89
CA MET A 136 13.97 -6.83 -13.23
C MET A 136 14.05 -7.98 -14.26
N LYS A 137 14.48 -9.18 -13.85
CA LYS A 137 14.46 -10.36 -14.72
C LYS A 137 13.02 -10.78 -15.03
N THR A 138 12.12 -10.69 -14.06
CA THR A 138 10.69 -10.97 -14.24
C THR A 138 10.04 -9.95 -15.16
N GLU A 139 10.29 -8.65 -14.97
CA GLU A 139 9.67 -7.58 -15.75
C GLU A 139 10.25 -7.41 -17.17
N LEU A 140 11.58 -7.51 -17.34
CA LEU A 140 12.26 -7.21 -18.61
C LEU A 140 12.80 -8.45 -19.33
N SER A 141 12.75 -9.65 -18.75
CA SER A 141 13.48 -10.85 -19.17
C SER A 141 15.01 -10.77 -19.01
N PHE A 142 15.63 -11.95 -18.97
CA PHE A 142 17.08 -12.09 -18.93
C PHE A 142 17.79 -11.53 -20.18
N ASN A 143 17.15 -11.62 -21.35
CA ASN A 143 17.76 -11.19 -22.62
C ASN A 143 18.01 -9.68 -22.64
N ILE A 144 17.08 -8.88 -22.12
CA ILE A 144 17.24 -7.42 -22.03
C ILE A 144 18.41 -7.06 -21.10
N GLN A 145 18.52 -7.75 -19.95
CA GLN A 145 19.66 -7.57 -19.04
C GLN A 145 20.99 -7.94 -19.70
N ALA A 146 21.04 -9.07 -20.41
CA ALA A 146 22.24 -9.52 -21.11
C ALA A 146 22.68 -8.52 -22.19
N LEU A 147 21.75 -7.96 -22.97
CA LEU A 147 22.03 -6.92 -23.96
C LEU A 147 22.55 -5.63 -23.31
N ALA A 148 22.00 -5.22 -22.17
CA ALA A 148 22.48 -4.04 -21.44
C ALA A 148 23.92 -4.24 -20.91
N VAL A 149 24.26 -5.45 -20.45
CA VAL A 149 25.64 -5.80 -20.07
C VAL A 149 26.55 -5.82 -21.30
N TRP A 150 26.08 -6.38 -22.42
CA TRP A 150 26.82 -6.40 -23.69
C TRP A 150 27.17 -4.99 -24.17
N ALA A 151 26.24 -4.04 -24.09
CA ALA A 151 26.50 -2.63 -24.39
C ALA A 151 27.68 -2.09 -23.58
N ASN A 152 27.70 -2.35 -22.27
CA ASN A 152 28.78 -1.91 -21.39
C ASN A 152 30.14 -2.54 -21.74
N ILE A 153 30.16 -3.84 -22.05
CA ILE A 153 31.41 -4.56 -22.38
C ILE A 153 32.00 -4.07 -23.72
N CYS A 154 31.15 -3.94 -24.75
CA CYS A 154 31.61 -3.59 -26.09
C CYS A 154 32.02 -2.12 -26.22
N LEU A 155 31.26 -1.20 -25.60
CA LEU A 155 31.55 0.23 -25.67
C LEU A 155 32.66 0.69 -24.72
N ALA A 156 33.07 -0.16 -23.77
CA ALA A 156 34.35 0.01 -23.07
C ALA A 156 35.57 -0.24 -24.00
N ARG A 157 35.37 -0.91 -25.14
CA ARG A 157 36.44 -1.37 -26.05
C ARG A 157 36.49 -0.61 -27.40
N LYS A 158 35.44 0.13 -27.79
CA LYS A 158 35.35 0.88 -29.06
C LYS A 158 34.95 2.34 -28.86
N ASP A 159 35.52 3.20 -29.72
CA ASP A 159 35.22 4.60 -30.08
C ASP A 159 34.66 5.59 -29.02
N ARG A 160 35.29 6.77 -28.89
CA ARG A 160 35.16 7.68 -27.72
C ARG A 160 33.78 8.32 -27.49
N ARG A 161 32.93 8.44 -28.52
CA ARG A 161 31.71 9.27 -28.47
C ARG A 161 30.52 8.53 -27.83
N GLN A 162 30.18 7.35 -28.33
CA GLN A 162 29.07 6.54 -27.78
C GLN A 162 29.40 5.96 -26.40
N SER A 163 30.68 5.70 -26.08
CA SER A 163 31.10 5.28 -24.74
C SER A 163 30.66 6.26 -23.65
N SER A 164 30.66 7.58 -23.94
CA SER A 164 30.30 8.59 -22.95
C SER A 164 28.84 8.51 -22.49
N LEU A 165 27.91 8.17 -23.39
CA LEU A 165 26.49 8.02 -23.09
C LEU A 165 26.24 6.74 -22.30
N VAL A 166 26.92 5.65 -22.68
CA VAL A 166 26.85 4.38 -21.95
C VAL A 166 27.36 4.57 -20.53
N TRP A 167 28.50 5.22 -20.33
CA TRP A 167 29.02 5.53 -18.99
C TRP A 167 28.07 6.42 -18.18
N LEU A 168 27.43 7.41 -18.82
CA LEU A 168 26.43 8.25 -18.15
C LEU A 168 25.22 7.43 -17.69
N PHE A 169 24.63 6.63 -18.57
CA PHE A 169 23.46 5.80 -18.25
C PHE A 169 23.79 4.72 -17.23
N THR A 170 24.93 4.05 -17.36
CA THR A 170 25.41 3.08 -16.37
C THR A 170 25.68 3.75 -15.03
N GLY A 171 26.30 4.93 -14.99
CA GLY A 171 26.48 5.71 -13.77
C GLY A 171 25.13 6.10 -13.13
N MET A 172 24.15 6.54 -13.93
CA MET A 172 22.79 6.81 -13.47
C MET A 172 22.14 5.57 -12.85
N LEU A 173 22.24 4.40 -13.50
CA LEU A 173 21.72 3.13 -12.97
C LEU A 173 22.33 2.80 -11.61
N PHE A 174 23.66 2.83 -11.49
CA PHE A 174 24.35 2.51 -10.23
C PHE A 174 24.02 3.51 -9.11
N ILE A 175 24.06 4.81 -9.41
CA ILE A 175 23.78 5.85 -8.41
C ILE A 175 22.34 5.71 -7.90
N TYR A 176 21.37 5.51 -8.80
CA TYR A 176 19.98 5.37 -8.40
C TYR A 176 19.72 4.09 -7.63
N SER A 177 20.16 2.93 -8.14
CA SER A 177 19.95 1.64 -7.48
C SER A 177 20.62 1.59 -6.11
N LEU A 178 21.85 2.10 -5.97
CA LEU A 178 22.54 2.12 -4.69
C LEU A 178 21.90 3.11 -3.70
N PHE A 179 21.58 4.32 -4.15
CA PHE A 179 20.92 5.32 -3.30
C PHE A 179 19.57 4.81 -2.81
N PHE A 180 18.75 4.24 -3.71
CA PHE A 180 17.45 3.72 -3.34
C PHE A 180 17.56 2.50 -2.42
N ALA A 181 18.46 1.56 -2.70
CA ALA A 181 18.69 0.42 -1.80
C ALA A 181 19.21 0.84 -0.41
N TRP A 182 19.96 1.94 -0.33
CA TRP A 182 20.40 2.51 0.94
C TRP A 182 19.28 3.19 1.72
N ARG A 183 18.30 3.81 1.04
CA ARG A 183 17.26 4.65 1.65
C ARG A 183 15.89 4.00 1.75
N ALA A 184 15.65 2.90 1.06
CA ALA A 184 14.42 2.12 1.15
C ALA A 184 14.29 1.50 2.56
N ASN A 185 13.56 2.16 3.44
CA ASN A 185 13.38 1.73 4.82
C ASN A 185 12.10 0.89 5.04
N LEU A 186 11.73 0.06 4.07
CA LEU A 186 10.63 -0.90 4.20
C LEU A 186 11.17 -2.34 4.25
N ASP A 187 10.61 -3.16 5.13
CA ASP A 187 10.96 -4.57 5.21
C ASP A 187 10.26 -5.38 4.10
N ILE A 188 11.01 -5.72 3.06
CA ILE A 188 10.51 -6.47 1.90
C ILE A 188 10.24 -7.95 2.20
N SER A 189 10.46 -8.41 3.44
CA SER A 189 9.91 -9.70 3.90
C SER A 189 8.38 -9.68 3.94
N LYS A 190 7.77 -8.51 4.12
CA LYS A 190 6.33 -8.29 4.03
C LYS A 190 5.95 -8.11 2.55
N PRO A 191 5.05 -8.95 2.00
CA PRO A 191 4.72 -8.92 0.58
C PRO A 191 4.25 -7.54 0.08
N LEU A 192 3.34 -6.87 0.80
CA LEU A 192 2.86 -5.54 0.43
C LEU A 192 4.00 -4.52 0.31
N PHE A 193 4.99 -4.59 1.20
CA PHE A 193 6.14 -3.68 1.18
C PHE A 193 7.05 -3.94 -0.02
N MET A 194 7.20 -5.20 -0.44
CA MET A 194 7.85 -5.53 -1.72
C MET A 194 7.13 -4.82 -2.88
N GLY A 195 5.80 -4.94 -2.96
CA GLY A 195 4.99 -4.29 -4.00
C GLY A 195 5.02 -2.76 -3.97
N VAL A 196 5.35 -2.14 -2.84
CA VAL A 196 5.59 -0.69 -2.74
C VAL A 196 6.98 -0.34 -3.26
N VAL A 197 8.00 -1.12 -2.88
CA VAL A 197 9.41 -0.88 -3.24
C VAL A 197 9.66 -1.09 -4.74
N GLU A 198 9.03 -2.09 -5.37
CA GLU A 198 9.25 -2.43 -6.78
C GLU A 198 8.90 -1.29 -7.76
N ARG A 199 7.91 -0.45 -7.42
CA ARG A 199 7.50 0.71 -8.23
C ARG A 199 8.62 1.71 -8.42
N PHE A 200 9.55 1.78 -7.47
CA PHE A 200 10.72 2.65 -7.56
C PHE A 200 11.83 2.05 -8.44
N TRP A 201 11.79 0.76 -8.75
CA TRP A 201 12.76 0.12 -9.64
C TRP A 201 12.47 0.38 -11.12
N MET A 202 11.27 0.84 -11.47
CA MET A 202 10.90 1.24 -12.84
C MET A 202 11.91 2.22 -13.47
N GLN A 203 12.47 3.12 -12.66
CA GLN A 203 13.46 4.09 -13.12
C GLN A 203 14.76 3.41 -13.58
N SER A 204 15.25 2.44 -12.81
CA SER A 204 16.40 1.60 -13.20
C SER A 204 16.07 0.74 -14.43
N ASN A 205 14.87 0.18 -14.49
CA ASN A 205 14.40 -0.65 -15.60
C ASN A 205 14.41 0.14 -16.92
N ALA A 206 13.99 1.41 -16.89
CA ALA A 206 14.04 2.29 -18.05
C ALA A 206 15.47 2.50 -18.58
N VAL A 207 16.46 2.66 -17.69
CA VAL A 207 17.87 2.79 -18.10
C VAL A 207 18.40 1.49 -18.70
N VAL A 208 18.06 0.35 -18.09
CA VAL A 208 18.44 -0.98 -18.61
C VAL A 208 17.85 -1.22 -20.00
N ALA A 209 16.59 -0.83 -20.24
CA ALA A 209 15.97 -0.93 -21.55
C ALA A 209 16.71 -0.08 -22.62
N VAL A 210 17.13 1.15 -22.27
CA VAL A 210 17.93 2.00 -23.18
C VAL A 210 19.30 1.38 -23.46
N LEU A 211 19.99 0.88 -22.43
CA LEU A 211 21.27 0.19 -22.59
C LEU A 211 21.13 -1.09 -23.42
N ALA A 212 20.04 -1.84 -23.26
CA ALA A 212 19.76 -3.03 -24.05
C ALA A 212 19.55 -2.70 -25.53
N GLY A 213 18.86 -1.61 -25.85
CA GLY A 213 18.74 -1.11 -27.22
C GLY A 213 20.10 -0.78 -27.85
N LEU A 214 20.97 -0.09 -27.10
CA LEU A 214 22.35 0.17 -27.53
C LEU A 214 23.14 -1.13 -27.71
N GLY A 215 22.95 -2.10 -26.82
CA GLY A 215 23.59 -3.41 -26.90
C GLY A 215 23.15 -4.23 -28.11
N LEU A 216 21.87 -4.16 -28.48
CA LEU A 216 21.37 -4.79 -29.69
C LEU A 216 22.00 -4.16 -30.94
N ALA A 217 22.03 -2.83 -31.02
CA ALA A 217 22.65 -2.11 -32.12
C ALA A 217 24.15 -2.44 -32.27
N THR A 218 24.90 -2.50 -31.16
CA THR A 218 26.31 -2.90 -31.22
C THR A 218 26.49 -4.35 -31.61
N LEU A 219 25.68 -5.27 -31.08
CA LEU A 219 25.72 -6.68 -31.45
C LEU A 219 25.54 -6.86 -32.97
N VAL A 220 24.51 -6.24 -33.53
CA VAL A 220 24.21 -6.25 -34.98
C VAL A 220 25.36 -5.66 -35.79
N SER A 221 25.92 -4.53 -35.36
CA SER A 221 27.08 -3.90 -36.01
C SER A 221 28.32 -4.80 -36.01
N GLU A 222 28.63 -5.45 -34.88
CA GLU A 222 29.76 -6.39 -34.81
C GLU A 222 29.53 -7.62 -35.69
N THR A 223 28.32 -8.17 -35.68
CA THR A 223 27.95 -9.31 -36.52
C THR A 223 28.04 -8.96 -38.00
N ASN A 224 27.58 -7.78 -38.41
CA ASN A 224 27.70 -7.34 -39.80
C ASN A 224 29.17 -7.17 -40.21
N ARG A 225 30.02 -6.62 -39.32
CA ARG A 225 31.46 -6.51 -39.58
C ARG A 225 32.14 -7.86 -39.77
N VAL A 226 31.67 -8.91 -39.08
CA VAL A 226 32.23 -10.27 -39.17
C VAL A 226 31.70 -11.03 -40.38
N LEU A 227 30.42 -10.86 -40.71
CA LEU A 227 29.72 -11.63 -41.76
C LEU A 227 29.59 -10.93 -43.12
N ASN A 228 29.93 -9.63 -43.23
CA ASN A 228 29.84 -8.80 -44.45
C ASN A 228 28.47 -8.89 -45.18
N CYS A 229 27.35 -8.85 -44.45
CA CYS A 229 26.01 -9.01 -45.02
C CYS A 229 25.14 -7.76 -44.86
N ASN A 230 24.79 -7.12 -45.97
CA ASN A 230 24.02 -5.87 -46.00
C ASN A 230 22.56 -5.97 -45.46
N GLY A 231 22.03 -7.19 -45.28
CA GLY A 231 20.66 -7.42 -44.77
C GLY A 231 20.52 -7.42 -43.25
N ILE A 232 21.62 -7.36 -42.50
CA ILE A 232 21.62 -7.54 -41.04
C ILE A 232 20.91 -6.39 -40.30
N GLN A 233 20.79 -5.20 -40.90
CA GLN A 233 20.04 -4.08 -40.30
C GLN A 233 18.52 -4.35 -40.23
N TYR A 234 17.94 -5.08 -41.18
CA TYR A 234 16.54 -5.48 -41.09
C TYR A 234 16.32 -6.49 -39.95
N LEU A 235 17.34 -7.29 -39.63
CA LEU A 235 17.31 -8.22 -38.49
C LEU A 235 17.33 -7.47 -37.15
N GLU A 236 17.98 -6.31 -37.05
CA GLU A 236 17.92 -5.46 -35.85
C GLU A 236 16.49 -5.04 -35.55
N TRP A 237 15.82 -4.43 -36.53
CA TRP A 237 14.43 -3.97 -36.40
C TRP A 237 13.47 -5.12 -36.17
N LEU A 238 13.67 -6.25 -36.87
CA LEU A 238 12.87 -7.46 -36.66
C LEU A 238 13.05 -8.00 -35.23
N SER A 239 14.29 -8.07 -34.73
CA SER A 239 14.60 -8.54 -33.37
C SER A 239 14.02 -7.61 -32.31
N ALA A 240 14.18 -6.29 -32.47
CA ALA A 240 13.60 -5.31 -31.57
C ALA A 240 12.06 -5.41 -31.55
N THR A 241 11.43 -5.54 -32.72
CA THR A 241 9.98 -5.73 -32.84
C THR A 241 9.53 -7.02 -32.17
N LEU A 242 10.25 -8.12 -32.38
CA LEU A 242 9.94 -9.41 -31.76
C LEU A 242 10.09 -9.35 -30.23
N PHE A 243 11.13 -8.70 -29.70
CA PHE A 243 11.30 -8.51 -28.27
C PHE A 243 10.17 -7.70 -27.66
N VAL A 244 9.82 -6.57 -28.27
CA VAL A 244 8.71 -5.72 -27.79
C VAL A 244 7.38 -6.48 -27.87
N THR A 245 7.12 -7.19 -28.97
CA THR A 245 5.90 -7.98 -29.14
C THR A 245 5.82 -9.11 -28.12
N TYR A 246 6.93 -9.80 -27.87
CA TYR A 246 7.01 -10.84 -26.85
C TYR A 246 6.77 -10.27 -25.45
N GLN A 247 7.37 -9.12 -25.10
CA GLN A 247 7.15 -8.46 -23.81
C GLN A 247 5.70 -8.03 -23.62
N ILE A 248 5.06 -7.50 -24.66
CA ILE A 248 3.63 -7.18 -24.61
C ILE A 248 2.83 -8.46 -24.40
N TYR A 249 3.07 -9.49 -25.22
CA TYR A 249 2.33 -10.76 -25.14
C TYR A 249 2.47 -11.43 -23.77
N SER A 250 3.69 -11.53 -23.23
CA SER A 250 3.96 -12.21 -21.96
C SER A 250 3.37 -11.49 -20.75
N ASN A 251 3.27 -10.16 -20.81
CA ASN A 251 2.79 -9.34 -19.69
C ASN A 251 1.34 -8.86 -19.86
N TYR A 252 0.71 -9.08 -21.03
CA TYR A 252 -0.61 -8.54 -21.34
C TYR A 252 -1.67 -8.93 -20.32
N SER A 253 -1.77 -10.23 -19.98
CA SER A 253 -2.79 -10.72 -19.04
C SER A 253 -2.63 -10.15 -17.62
N ILE A 254 -1.39 -9.83 -17.22
CA ILE A 254 -1.08 -9.24 -15.92
C ILE A 254 -1.36 -7.73 -15.94
N CYS A 255 -1.06 -7.05 -17.05
CA CYS A 255 -1.27 -5.61 -17.21
C CYS A 255 -2.72 -5.25 -17.55
N ASP A 256 -3.53 -6.20 -18.05
CA ASP A 256 -4.95 -6.01 -18.33
C ASP A 256 -5.76 -5.92 -17.04
N GLN A 257 -5.90 -4.69 -16.54
CA GLN A 257 -6.63 -4.37 -15.32
C GLN A 257 -8.06 -3.87 -15.59
N ARG A 258 -8.61 -4.09 -16.80
CA ARG A 258 -9.91 -3.50 -17.22
C ARG A 258 -11.11 -3.91 -16.35
N THR A 259 -11.03 -5.06 -15.69
CA THR A 259 -12.08 -5.56 -14.77
C THR A 259 -11.67 -5.47 -13.31
N ASN A 260 -10.53 -4.86 -13.00
CA ASN A 260 -10.07 -4.73 -11.62
C ASN A 260 -10.82 -3.58 -10.92
N ASN A 261 -11.95 -3.93 -10.31
CA ASN A 261 -12.77 -3.04 -9.51
C ASN A 261 -12.68 -3.39 -8.02
N VAL A 262 -11.65 -4.09 -7.56
CA VAL A 262 -11.60 -4.66 -6.20
C VAL A 262 -11.59 -3.54 -5.13
N ILE A 263 -10.77 -2.52 -5.34
CA ILE A 263 -10.67 -1.38 -4.42
C ILE A 263 -11.92 -0.49 -4.48
N ASP A 264 -12.52 -0.32 -5.66
CA ASP A 264 -13.81 0.38 -5.83
C ASP A 264 -14.93 -0.37 -5.08
N GLN A 265 -15.06 -1.67 -5.29
CA GLN A 265 -16.02 -2.53 -4.58
C GLN A 265 -15.79 -2.47 -3.06
N PHE A 266 -14.54 -2.49 -2.61
CA PHE A 266 -14.21 -2.39 -1.18
C PHE A 266 -14.76 -1.08 -0.60
N ALA A 267 -14.41 0.06 -1.21
CA ALA A 267 -14.82 1.35 -0.72
C ALA A 267 -16.33 1.60 -0.81
N ARG A 268 -17.00 1.13 -1.88
CA ARG A 268 -18.46 1.18 -2.00
C ARG A 268 -19.15 0.38 -0.90
N ASN A 269 -18.72 -0.86 -0.68
CA ASN A 269 -19.27 -1.71 0.38
C ASN A 269 -19.14 -1.04 1.76
N LEU A 270 -18.00 -0.42 2.05
CA LEU A 270 -17.81 0.33 3.30
C LEU A 270 -18.75 1.54 3.37
N LEU A 271 -18.78 2.39 2.34
CA LEU A 271 -19.60 3.61 2.35
C LEU A 271 -21.11 3.31 2.37
N ASP A 272 -21.59 2.36 1.57
CA ASP A 272 -23.00 1.99 1.49
C ASP A 272 -23.50 1.37 2.79
N SER A 273 -22.61 0.72 3.56
CA SER A 273 -22.95 0.15 4.86
C SER A 273 -23.17 1.16 5.98
N MET A 274 -22.78 2.42 5.79
CA MET A 274 -22.80 3.42 6.86
C MET A 274 -24.22 3.99 7.04
N PRO A 275 -24.67 4.23 8.28
CA PRO A 275 -25.91 4.96 8.51
C PRO A 275 -25.79 6.42 8.01
N ARG A 276 -26.93 7.11 7.91
CA ARG A 276 -26.95 8.51 7.48
C ARG A 276 -26.19 9.39 8.47
N ASP A 277 -25.46 10.38 7.95
CA ASP A 277 -24.73 11.38 8.73
C ASP A 277 -23.68 10.80 9.71
N ALA A 278 -23.10 9.65 9.36
CA ALA A 278 -22.07 8.99 10.17
C ALA A 278 -20.69 9.67 10.07
N ILE A 279 -19.91 9.57 11.14
CA ILE A 279 -18.48 9.91 11.16
C ILE A 279 -17.66 8.63 10.94
N ILE A 280 -16.77 8.64 9.96
CA ILE A 280 -15.84 7.54 9.69
C ILE A 280 -14.43 8.00 10.03
N LEU A 281 -13.85 7.38 11.04
CA LEU A 281 -12.46 7.55 11.43
C LEU A 281 -11.57 6.65 10.54
N LEU A 282 -10.86 7.27 9.60
CA LEU A 282 -10.01 6.58 8.62
C LEU A 282 -8.65 6.23 9.23
N ARG A 283 -8.11 5.05 8.89
CA ARG A 283 -6.78 4.60 9.30
C ARG A 283 -6.02 3.98 8.13
N GLY A 284 -4.79 4.43 7.91
CA GLY A 284 -3.92 3.90 6.87
C GLY A 284 -4.40 4.16 5.44
N ASP A 285 -3.61 3.66 4.49
CA ASP A 285 -3.75 4.01 3.08
C ASP A 285 -4.99 3.43 2.40
N LEU A 286 -5.37 2.18 2.74
CA LEU A 286 -6.45 1.49 2.04
C LEU A 286 -7.80 2.20 2.22
N PRO A 287 -8.38 2.30 3.44
CA PRO A 287 -9.64 3.00 3.60
C PRO A 287 -9.46 4.50 3.40
N GLY A 288 -8.30 5.06 3.78
CA GLY A 288 -7.97 6.47 3.63
C GLY A 288 -8.11 6.94 2.18
N ASN A 289 -7.37 6.34 1.25
CA ASN A 289 -7.34 6.81 -0.15
C ASN A 289 -8.61 6.38 -0.91
N SER A 290 -9.09 5.15 -0.70
CA SER A 290 -10.23 4.61 -1.46
C SER A 290 -11.55 5.31 -1.12
N LEU A 291 -11.86 5.53 0.17
CA LEU A 291 -13.09 6.23 0.58
C LEU A 291 -13.01 7.71 0.18
N ARG A 292 -11.85 8.37 0.35
CA ARG A 292 -11.68 9.77 -0.07
C ARG A 292 -11.92 9.97 -1.56
N TYR A 293 -11.43 9.07 -2.41
CA TYR A 293 -11.67 9.15 -3.85
C TYR A 293 -13.16 9.06 -4.17
N LEU A 294 -13.86 8.01 -3.71
CA LEU A 294 -15.29 7.85 -3.99
C LEU A 294 -16.13 8.98 -3.40
N HIS A 295 -15.80 9.44 -2.20
CA HIS A 295 -16.59 10.46 -1.52
C HIS A 295 -16.34 11.87 -2.07
N TYR A 296 -15.08 12.29 -2.23
CA TYR A 296 -14.75 13.65 -2.64
C TYR A 296 -14.70 13.85 -4.15
N CYS A 297 -14.31 12.83 -4.93
CA CYS A 297 -14.21 12.94 -6.40
C CYS A 297 -15.48 12.44 -7.09
N GLU A 298 -16.00 11.26 -6.71
CA GLU A 298 -17.21 10.66 -7.33
C GLU A 298 -18.52 11.12 -6.66
N GLY A 299 -18.44 11.81 -5.50
CA GLY A 299 -19.60 12.33 -4.80
C GLY A 299 -20.46 11.27 -4.10
N LEU A 300 -19.90 10.09 -3.82
CA LEU A 300 -20.61 9.01 -3.13
C LEU A 300 -20.80 9.33 -1.65
N ARG A 301 -22.02 9.14 -1.13
CA ARG A 301 -22.38 9.37 0.28
C ARG A 301 -21.91 10.75 0.79
N PRO A 302 -22.34 11.88 0.19
CA PRO A 302 -21.92 13.21 0.62
C PRO A 302 -22.41 13.57 2.04
N ASP A 303 -23.28 12.75 2.63
CA ASP A 303 -23.79 12.88 3.99
C ASP A 303 -22.81 12.38 5.06
N VAL A 304 -21.87 11.50 4.75
CA VAL A 304 -20.90 11.00 5.76
C VAL A 304 -19.70 11.94 5.90
N SER A 305 -19.06 11.94 7.07
CA SER A 305 -17.85 12.71 7.34
C SER A 305 -16.63 11.80 7.46
N LEU A 306 -15.63 12.01 6.62
CA LEU A 306 -14.37 11.25 6.64
C LEU A 306 -13.30 11.99 7.44
N VAL A 307 -12.94 11.47 8.62
CA VAL A 307 -11.96 12.09 9.52
C VAL A 307 -10.74 11.19 9.64
N ASP A 308 -9.56 11.67 9.24
CA ASP A 308 -8.34 10.86 9.25
C ASP A 308 -7.66 10.85 10.62
N GLN A 309 -7.49 9.65 11.19
CA GLN A 309 -6.98 9.47 12.54
C GLN A 309 -5.51 9.91 12.67
N GLU A 310 -4.69 9.56 11.70
CA GLU A 310 -3.26 9.84 11.73
C GLU A 310 -2.99 11.31 11.42
N MET A 311 -3.72 11.87 10.46
CA MET A 311 -3.55 13.27 10.07
C MET A 311 -4.02 14.22 11.17
N MET A 312 -5.04 13.87 11.97
CA MET A 312 -5.46 14.65 13.14
C MET A 312 -4.34 14.91 14.18
N THR A 313 -3.27 14.13 14.14
CA THR A 313 -2.09 14.32 14.99
C THR A 313 -1.14 15.40 14.49
N TYR A 314 -1.36 15.97 13.29
CA TYR A 314 -0.54 17.02 12.69
C TYR A 314 -1.14 18.40 12.91
N GLU A 315 -0.28 19.40 13.13
CA GLU A 315 -0.69 20.78 13.42
C GLU A 315 -1.47 21.45 12.28
N TRP A 316 -1.23 21.02 11.04
CA TRP A 316 -1.88 21.60 9.87
C TRP A 316 -3.29 21.04 9.61
N TYR A 317 -3.64 19.89 10.18
CA TYR A 317 -4.81 19.14 9.74
C TYR A 317 -6.13 19.86 10.03
N LEU A 318 -6.45 20.14 11.30
CA LEU A 318 -7.71 20.81 11.61
C LEU A 318 -7.83 22.23 11.03
N PRO A 319 -6.78 23.08 11.04
CA PRO A 319 -6.82 24.37 10.36
C PRO A 319 -7.20 24.29 8.87
N LYS A 320 -6.82 23.21 8.17
CA LYS A 320 -7.17 23.01 6.76
C LYS A 320 -8.48 22.28 6.54
N MET A 321 -8.74 21.26 7.34
CA MET A 321 -9.74 20.24 7.06
C MET A 321 -11.06 20.47 7.79
N ALA A 322 -11.07 21.11 8.97
CA ALA A 322 -12.28 21.24 9.78
C ALA A 322 -13.44 21.94 9.03
N ARG A 323 -13.12 22.94 8.19
CA ARG A 323 -14.13 23.65 7.39
C ARG A 323 -14.81 22.77 6.33
N HIS A 324 -14.16 21.67 5.94
CA HIS A 324 -14.66 20.71 4.96
C HIS A 324 -15.37 19.52 5.61
N LEU A 325 -15.53 19.52 6.94
CA LEU A 325 -16.18 18.49 7.74
C LEU A 325 -17.41 19.05 8.47
N PRO A 326 -18.47 19.44 7.73
CA PRO A 326 -19.63 20.10 8.32
C PRO A 326 -20.34 19.17 9.33
N GLY A 327 -20.64 19.73 10.50
CA GLY A 327 -21.30 19.00 11.59
C GLY A 327 -20.40 18.05 12.38
N VAL A 328 -19.09 18.06 12.15
CA VAL A 328 -18.10 17.44 13.06
C VAL A 328 -17.52 18.52 13.96
N HIS A 329 -17.60 18.31 15.27
CA HIS A 329 -17.16 19.25 16.28
C HIS A 329 -15.86 18.78 16.94
N PHE A 330 -14.79 19.56 16.82
CA PHE A 330 -13.49 19.25 17.42
C PHE A 330 -13.34 20.00 18.76
N PRO A 331 -12.98 19.33 19.88
CA PRO A 331 -12.80 19.98 21.18
C PRO A 331 -11.54 20.86 21.28
N GLY A 332 -10.66 20.83 20.28
CA GLY A 332 -9.43 21.60 20.20
C GLY A 332 -8.85 21.58 18.79
N ASP A 333 -7.56 21.91 18.67
CA ASP A 333 -6.86 22.13 17.40
C ASP A 333 -6.03 20.92 16.94
N ARG A 334 -5.76 19.95 17.83
CA ARG A 334 -4.92 18.79 17.51
C ARG A 334 -5.26 17.57 18.37
N TRP A 335 -5.33 16.38 17.76
CA TRP A 335 -5.51 15.15 18.52
C TRP A 335 -4.21 14.80 19.27
N ASN A 336 -4.32 14.67 20.59
CA ASN A 336 -3.31 14.07 21.47
C ASN A 336 -3.99 13.28 22.60
N PRO A 337 -3.47 12.09 22.98
CA PRO A 337 -3.99 11.35 24.14
C PRO A 337 -3.98 12.15 25.45
N VAL A 338 -3.05 13.11 25.56
CA VAL A 338 -2.92 14.04 26.69
C VAL A 338 -3.41 15.42 26.26
N GLU A 339 -4.43 15.91 26.97
CA GLU A 339 -5.00 17.23 26.74
C GLU A 339 -4.17 18.31 27.42
N GLY A 340 -4.11 19.47 26.78
CA GLY A 340 -3.38 20.62 27.27
C GLY A 340 -3.18 21.66 26.17
N VAL A 341 -2.29 22.60 26.44
CA VAL A 341 -1.87 23.62 25.48
C VAL A 341 -0.42 23.33 25.11
N LEU A 342 -0.16 23.12 23.82
CA LEU A 342 1.20 22.91 23.32
C LEU A 342 1.99 24.24 23.37
N PRO A 343 3.33 24.21 23.32
CA PRO A 343 4.14 25.42 23.22
C PRO A 343 3.79 26.32 22.02
N SER A 344 3.17 25.74 20.97
CA SER A 344 2.63 26.47 19.81
C SER A 344 1.34 27.25 20.10
N GLY A 345 0.75 27.10 21.30
CA GLY A 345 -0.55 27.66 21.67
C GLY A 345 -1.75 26.82 21.26
N MET A 346 -1.53 25.71 20.53
CA MET A 346 -2.60 24.81 20.09
C MET A 346 -3.19 24.04 21.26
N VAL A 347 -4.52 23.97 21.33
CA VAL A 347 -5.25 23.18 22.32
C VAL A 347 -5.35 21.75 21.83
N THR A 348 -4.91 20.78 22.63
CA THR A 348 -5.06 19.36 22.29
C THR A 348 -6.32 18.76 22.87
N PHE A 349 -6.90 17.80 22.16
CA PHE A 349 -8.04 17.00 22.61
C PHE A 349 -7.75 15.51 22.46
N ASN A 350 -8.35 14.69 23.31
CA ASN A 350 -8.30 13.23 23.20
C ASN A 350 -9.54 12.67 22.50
N LEU A 351 -9.49 11.38 22.14
CA LEU A 351 -10.57 10.73 21.42
C LEU A 351 -11.86 10.63 22.25
N TYR A 352 -11.76 10.45 23.58
CA TYR A 352 -12.96 10.43 24.43
C TYR A 352 -13.76 11.73 24.34
N HIS A 353 -13.13 12.89 24.47
CA HIS A 353 -13.82 14.18 24.36
C HIS A 353 -14.29 14.48 22.93
N PHE A 354 -13.56 14.02 21.90
CA PHE A 354 -14.07 14.08 20.52
C PHE A 354 -15.39 13.32 20.37
N LEU A 355 -15.50 12.11 20.92
CA LEU A 355 -16.73 11.32 20.86
C LEU A 355 -17.87 11.96 21.67
N GLU A 356 -17.59 12.52 22.86
CA GLU A 356 -18.60 13.22 23.66
C GLU A 356 -19.17 14.46 22.95
N MET A 357 -18.33 15.23 22.25
CA MET A 357 -18.76 16.40 21.46
C MET A 357 -19.56 16.01 20.21
N ASN A 358 -19.42 14.76 19.72
CA ASN A 358 -20.09 14.27 18.52
C ASN A 358 -21.11 13.15 18.82
N LYS A 359 -21.58 13.02 20.07
CA LYS A 359 -22.48 11.94 20.51
C LYS A 359 -23.81 11.84 19.76
N GLN A 360 -24.20 12.89 19.03
CA GLN A 360 -25.37 12.93 18.16
C GLN A 360 -25.17 12.17 16.83
N LYS A 361 -23.92 11.91 16.43
CA LYS A 361 -23.57 11.16 15.22
C LYS A 361 -23.01 9.79 15.57
N GLU A 362 -23.34 8.79 14.76
CA GLU A 362 -22.72 7.48 14.89
C GLU A 362 -21.30 7.52 14.35
N THR A 363 -20.33 7.03 15.15
CA THR A 363 -18.91 7.06 14.79
C THR A 363 -18.40 5.64 14.56
N PHE A 364 -17.69 5.45 13.44
CA PHE A 364 -17.11 4.18 13.02
C PHE A 364 -15.60 4.32 12.83
N VAL A 365 -14.84 3.27 13.09
CA VAL A 365 -13.41 3.16 12.77
C VAL A 365 -13.23 2.06 11.73
N CYS A 366 -12.59 2.33 10.61
CA CYS A 366 -12.39 1.33 9.55
C CYS A 366 -10.97 0.81 9.55
N ILE A 367 -10.81 -0.53 9.60
CA ILE A 367 -9.52 -1.21 9.76
C ILE A 367 -8.83 -0.80 11.09
N GLY A 368 -9.67 -0.56 12.10
CA GLY A 368 -9.26 -0.38 13.49
C GLY A 368 -8.97 1.06 13.91
N ILE A 369 -8.77 1.19 15.22
CA ILE A 369 -8.53 2.45 15.93
C ILE A 369 -7.04 2.66 16.18
N HIS A 370 -6.57 3.90 16.13
CA HIS A 370 -5.19 4.24 16.48
C HIS A 370 -4.89 3.85 17.94
N GLU A 371 -3.86 3.01 18.15
CA GLU A 371 -3.56 2.42 19.47
C GLU A 371 -2.99 3.42 20.48
N GLY A 372 -2.45 4.54 20.00
CA GLY A 372 -1.81 5.55 20.84
C GLY A 372 -2.76 6.30 21.78
N ASP A 373 -4.09 6.21 21.59
CA ASP A 373 -5.06 6.86 22.45
C ASP A 373 -6.07 5.85 23.06
N PRO A 374 -5.88 5.43 24.33
CA PRO A 374 -6.82 4.54 25.00
C PRO A 374 -7.98 5.27 25.70
N THR A 375 -8.07 6.61 25.62
CA THR A 375 -9.03 7.40 26.42
C THR A 375 -10.48 7.04 26.15
N TRP A 376 -10.84 6.68 24.90
CA TRP A 376 -12.19 6.26 24.51
C TRP A 376 -12.69 5.05 25.32
N LYS A 377 -11.79 4.16 25.78
CA LYS A 377 -12.14 2.97 26.57
C LYS A 377 -12.79 3.30 27.92
N LYS A 378 -12.68 4.55 28.38
CA LYS A 378 -13.35 5.03 29.61
C LYS A 378 -14.88 4.99 29.49
N GLY A 379 -15.43 5.20 28.30
CA GLY A 379 -16.87 5.37 28.11
C GLY A 379 -17.44 4.72 26.85
N TYR A 380 -16.61 4.09 26.02
CA TYR A 380 -17.02 3.47 24.76
C TYR A 380 -16.46 2.05 24.63
N SER A 381 -17.16 1.26 23.82
CA SER A 381 -16.79 -0.08 23.38
C SER A 381 -16.82 -0.15 21.85
N LEU A 382 -16.04 -1.05 21.25
CA LEU A 382 -16.02 -1.29 19.81
C LEU A 382 -16.89 -2.49 19.47
N TRP A 383 -17.93 -2.29 18.67
CA TRP A 383 -18.80 -3.36 18.17
C TRP A 383 -18.56 -3.57 16.69
N PRO A 384 -18.43 -4.82 16.22
CA PRO A 384 -18.04 -5.08 14.83
C PRO A 384 -19.10 -4.66 13.83
N TRP A 385 -18.66 -4.03 12.74
CA TRP A 385 -19.46 -3.58 11.60
C TRP A 385 -18.72 -3.90 10.28
N GLY A 386 -18.52 -5.19 10.04
CA GLY A 386 -17.73 -5.67 8.90
C GLY A 386 -16.24 -5.34 9.05
N SER A 387 -15.65 -4.67 8.06
CA SER A 387 -14.25 -4.22 8.09
C SER A 387 -14.07 -3.00 9.00
N CYS A 388 -15.17 -2.37 9.40
CA CYS A 388 -15.19 -1.29 10.38
C CYS A 388 -15.71 -1.79 11.73
N ASP A 389 -15.62 -0.93 12.74
CA ASP A 389 -16.15 -1.16 14.08
C ASP A 389 -16.88 0.12 14.53
N LYS A 390 -18.08 -0.02 15.10
CA LYS A 390 -18.87 1.07 15.65
C LYS A 390 -18.39 1.40 17.06
N LEU A 391 -18.16 2.68 17.34
CA LEU A 391 -17.90 3.18 18.69
C LEU A 391 -19.25 3.37 19.41
N VAL A 392 -19.51 2.52 20.40
CA VAL A 392 -20.78 2.46 21.12
C VAL A 392 -20.56 2.84 22.59
N PRO A 393 -21.30 3.83 23.14
CA PRO A 393 -21.22 4.16 24.55
C PRO A 393 -21.42 2.93 25.45
N SER A 394 -20.55 2.73 26.43
CA SER A 394 -20.52 1.54 27.29
C SER A 394 -21.79 1.34 28.14
N ARG A 395 -22.65 2.36 28.24
CA ARG A 395 -23.96 2.28 28.89
C ARG A 395 -25.01 1.52 28.06
N ILE A 396 -24.78 1.35 26.76
CA ILE A 396 -25.71 0.65 25.87
C ILE A 396 -25.51 -0.84 26.03
N VAL A 397 -26.61 -1.55 26.30
CA VAL A 397 -26.62 -3.00 26.46
C VAL A 397 -26.54 -3.67 25.08
N PHE A 398 -25.64 -4.63 24.93
CA PHE A 398 -25.49 -5.39 23.70
C PHE A 398 -26.63 -6.40 23.53
N ASN A 399 -27.35 -6.33 22.41
CA ASN A 399 -28.33 -7.33 21.99
C ASN A 399 -27.75 -8.20 20.86
N PRO A 400 -27.37 -9.46 21.13
CA PRO A 400 -26.75 -10.33 20.13
C PRO A 400 -27.63 -10.57 18.90
N GLU A 401 -28.93 -10.82 19.07
CA GLU A 401 -29.81 -11.21 17.95
C GLU A 401 -30.01 -10.06 16.96
N GLU A 402 -30.25 -8.86 17.48
CA GLU A 402 -30.39 -7.65 16.68
C GLU A 402 -29.08 -7.30 15.96
N TRP A 403 -27.95 -7.44 16.66
CA TRP A 403 -26.65 -7.15 16.08
C TRP A 403 -26.28 -8.14 14.98
N ILE A 404 -26.57 -9.44 15.18
CA ILE A 404 -26.38 -10.47 14.17
C ILE A 404 -27.18 -10.14 12.92
N LYS A 405 -28.48 -9.82 13.08
CA LYS A 405 -29.34 -9.46 11.95
C LYS A 405 -28.81 -8.24 11.19
N SER A 406 -28.33 -7.23 11.91
CA SER A 406 -27.77 -6.00 11.33
C SER A 406 -26.46 -6.25 10.59
N THR A 407 -25.68 -7.27 11.01
CA THR A 407 -24.33 -7.52 10.50
C THR A 407 -24.19 -8.69 9.53
N ALA A 408 -25.25 -9.47 9.32
CA ALA A 408 -25.21 -10.69 8.50
C ALA A 408 -24.91 -10.44 7.01
N SER A 409 -25.31 -9.28 6.46
CA SER A 409 -25.17 -8.99 5.03
C SER A 409 -24.79 -7.53 4.78
N ILE A 410 -23.80 -7.04 5.54
CA ILE A 410 -23.30 -5.66 5.41
C ILE A 410 -22.66 -5.44 4.04
N TYR A 411 -21.96 -6.45 3.52
CA TYR A 411 -21.19 -6.34 2.28
C TYR A 411 -21.66 -7.35 1.23
N ASN A 412 -21.77 -6.87 -0.01
CA ASN A 412 -21.86 -7.69 -1.21
C ASN A 412 -20.45 -7.89 -1.80
N TRP A 413 -19.67 -8.77 -1.15
CA TRP A 413 -18.30 -9.09 -1.57
C TRP A 413 -18.22 -10.45 -2.25
N THR A 414 -17.88 -10.45 -3.55
CA THR A 414 -17.87 -11.65 -4.40
C THR A 414 -16.49 -12.14 -4.78
N GLU A 415 -15.42 -11.43 -4.39
CA GLU A 415 -14.06 -11.82 -4.75
C GLU A 415 -13.58 -13.05 -3.95
N GLU A 416 -13.12 -14.06 -4.67
CA GLU A 416 -12.56 -15.30 -4.11
C GLU A 416 -11.37 -15.02 -3.18
N TYR A 417 -11.25 -15.82 -2.12
CA TYR A 417 -10.16 -15.70 -1.16
C TYR A 417 -8.82 -16.12 -1.78
N GLY A 418 -7.76 -15.35 -1.56
CA GLY A 418 -6.41 -15.72 -2.00
C GLY A 418 -6.16 -15.61 -3.51
N ARG A 419 -7.09 -15.02 -4.27
CA ARG A 419 -7.00 -14.82 -5.72
C ARG A 419 -5.88 -13.85 -6.13
N PHE A 420 -5.60 -12.84 -5.32
CA PHE A 420 -4.71 -11.73 -5.66
C PHE A 420 -3.28 -11.95 -5.18
N ASP A 421 -2.32 -11.38 -5.90
CA ASP A 421 -0.91 -11.42 -5.52
C ASP A 421 -0.73 -10.80 -4.11
N PRO A 422 -0.04 -11.48 -3.16
CA PRO A 422 0.12 -10.98 -1.80
C PRO A 422 0.79 -9.61 -1.68
N SER A 423 1.51 -9.15 -2.71
CA SER A 423 2.15 -7.83 -2.74
C SER A 423 1.21 -6.69 -3.14
N SER A 424 -0.02 -7.02 -3.57
CA SER A 424 -1.00 -6.08 -4.10
C SER A 424 -1.94 -5.52 -3.02
N TRP A 425 -2.52 -4.34 -3.28
CA TRP A 425 -3.55 -3.77 -2.40
C TRP A 425 -4.88 -4.50 -2.51
N GLU A 426 -5.14 -5.16 -3.65
CA GLU A 426 -6.28 -6.03 -3.90
C GLU A 426 -6.27 -7.21 -2.94
N SER A 427 -5.10 -7.80 -2.69
CA SER A 427 -4.93 -8.86 -1.69
C SER A 427 -5.25 -8.35 -0.27
N VAL A 428 -4.77 -7.16 0.09
CA VAL A 428 -5.07 -6.54 1.39
C VAL A 428 -6.58 -6.27 1.54
N ALA A 429 -7.21 -5.68 0.54
CA ALA A 429 -8.65 -5.41 0.56
C ALA A 429 -9.46 -6.71 0.64
N ASN A 430 -9.07 -7.75 -0.12
CA ASN A 430 -9.71 -9.05 -0.07
C ASN A 430 -9.56 -9.69 1.32
N GLU A 431 -8.37 -9.68 1.91
CA GLU A 431 -8.14 -10.18 3.27
C GLU A 431 -9.03 -9.45 4.30
N GLU A 432 -9.09 -8.11 4.25
CA GLU A 432 -9.93 -7.31 5.16
C GLU A 432 -11.43 -7.64 5.01
N MET A 433 -11.91 -7.85 3.79
CA MET A 433 -13.32 -8.19 3.52
C MET A 433 -13.65 -9.63 3.93
N TRP A 434 -12.69 -10.54 3.82
CA TRP A 434 -12.86 -11.91 4.31
C TRP A 434 -12.81 -11.92 5.84
N GLN A 435 -11.81 -11.33 6.49
CA GLN A 435 -11.73 -11.26 7.95
C GLN A 435 -12.94 -10.55 8.59
N ALA A 436 -13.52 -9.57 7.92
CA ALA A 436 -14.76 -8.90 8.34
C ALA A 436 -15.90 -9.87 8.67
N ARG A 437 -16.04 -10.97 7.92
CA ARG A 437 -17.10 -11.98 8.13
C ARG A 437 -17.01 -12.63 9.51
N MET A 438 -15.81 -12.75 10.08
CA MET A 438 -15.58 -13.38 11.38
C MET A 438 -15.65 -12.42 12.57
N LYS A 439 -15.71 -11.10 12.35
CA LYS A 439 -15.66 -10.15 13.47
C LYS A 439 -16.86 -10.26 14.41
N THR A 440 -18.09 -10.39 13.88
CA THR A 440 -19.30 -10.57 14.70
C THR A 440 -19.24 -11.83 15.57
N PRO A 441 -19.04 -13.05 15.03
CA PRO A 441 -18.96 -14.25 15.88
C PRO A 441 -17.78 -14.19 16.86
N PHE A 442 -16.65 -13.60 16.47
CA PHE A 442 -15.51 -13.40 17.36
C PHE A 442 -15.84 -12.47 18.54
N PHE A 443 -16.49 -11.35 18.28
CA PHE A 443 -16.92 -10.41 19.31
C PHE A 443 -17.88 -11.06 20.31
N ILE A 444 -18.92 -11.76 19.82
CA ILE A 444 -19.91 -12.44 20.66
C ILE A 444 -19.25 -13.53 21.50
N PHE A 445 -18.32 -14.30 20.89
CA PHE A 445 -17.55 -15.30 21.61
C PHE A 445 -16.70 -14.68 22.73
N ASN A 446 -15.98 -13.59 22.43
CA ASN A 446 -15.17 -12.89 23.42
C ASN A 446 -16.03 -12.32 24.56
N LEU A 447 -17.22 -11.79 24.24
CA LEU A 447 -18.17 -11.34 25.25
C LEU A 447 -18.58 -12.49 26.18
N ALA A 448 -18.79 -13.70 25.66
CA ALA A 448 -19.06 -14.88 26.48
C ALA A 448 -17.87 -15.25 27.40
N GLU A 449 -16.64 -15.11 26.93
CA GLU A 449 -15.43 -15.37 27.74
C GLU A 449 -15.26 -14.35 28.85
N THR A 450 -15.39 -13.05 28.56
CA THR A 450 -14.95 -11.97 29.45
C THR A 450 -16.05 -11.31 30.28
N ALA A 451 -17.30 -11.31 29.80
CA ALA A 451 -18.38 -10.60 30.48
C ALA A 451 -18.84 -11.34 31.74
N LYS A 452 -19.10 -10.59 32.81
CA LYS A 452 -19.71 -11.10 34.04
C LYS A 452 -21.23 -11.20 33.87
N VAL A 453 -21.68 -12.21 33.14
CA VAL A 453 -23.11 -12.46 32.88
C VAL A 453 -23.56 -13.80 33.49
N PRO A 454 -24.87 -13.97 33.77
CA PRO A 454 -25.41 -15.23 34.26
C PRO A 454 -25.06 -16.42 33.34
N PRO A 455 -24.92 -17.65 33.87
CA PRO A 455 -24.50 -18.83 33.08
C PRO A 455 -25.39 -19.15 31.87
N ASN A 456 -26.70 -18.91 31.97
CA ASN A 456 -27.64 -19.08 30.86
C ASN A 456 -27.38 -18.08 29.72
N VAL A 457 -27.10 -16.82 30.03
CA VAL A 457 -26.75 -15.79 29.04
C VAL A 457 -25.42 -16.14 28.39
N LYS A 458 -24.43 -16.59 29.17
CA LYS A 458 -23.15 -17.05 28.66
C LYS A 458 -23.31 -18.23 27.68
N ALA A 459 -24.16 -19.20 28.00
CA ALA A 459 -24.47 -20.32 27.12
C ALA A 459 -25.16 -19.88 25.82
N GLN A 460 -26.06 -18.90 25.88
CA GLN A 460 -26.69 -18.31 24.69
C GLN A 460 -25.66 -17.63 23.79
N LEU A 461 -24.75 -16.82 24.35
CA LEU A 461 -23.69 -16.15 23.58
C LEU A 461 -22.79 -17.15 22.85
N TYR A 462 -22.33 -18.21 23.53
CA TYR A 462 -21.58 -19.28 22.87
C TYR A 462 -22.39 -19.96 21.77
N THR A 463 -23.69 -20.19 21.99
CA THR A 463 -24.58 -20.80 21.00
C THR A 463 -24.69 -19.93 19.74
N HIS A 464 -24.85 -18.61 19.90
CA HIS A 464 -24.87 -17.68 18.77
C HIS A 464 -23.53 -17.67 18.02
N ALA A 465 -22.41 -17.54 18.73
CA ALA A 465 -21.08 -17.55 18.12
C ALA A 465 -20.83 -18.87 17.35
N TYR A 466 -21.16 -20.02 17.96
CA TYR A 466 -21.04 -21.33 17.32
C TYR A 466 -21.86 -21.43 16.03
N LYS A 467 -23.13 -21.01 16.05
CA LYS A 467 -24.01 -21.07 14.87
C LYS A 467 -23.43 -20.25 13.71
N LEU A 468 -22.98 -19.03 14.00
CA LEU A 468 -22.36 -18.14 13.02
C LEU A 468 -21.05 -18.71 12.45
N TYR A 469 -20.14 -19.19 13.32
CA TYR A 469 -18.91 -19.81 12.86
C TYR A 469 -19.17 -21.03 11.98
N LYS A 470 -20.12 -21.87 12.37
CA LYS A 470 -20.52 -23.05 11.60
C LYS A 470 -21.03 -22.64 10.23
N GLU A 471 -21.95 -21.68 10.16
CA GLU A 471 -22.47 -21.19 8.88
C GLU A 471 -21.34 -20.69 7.98
N ILE A 472 -20.51 -19.77 8.47
CA ILE A 472 -19.44 -19.14 7.70
C ILE A 472 -18.42 -20.17 7.19
N VAL A 473 -18.00 -21.11 8.03
CA VAL A 473 -16.97 -22.11 7.67
C VAL A 473 -17.51 -23.19 6.74
N TYR A 474 -18.80 -23.52 6.80
CA TYR A 474 -19.38 -24.56 5.94
C TYR A 474 -19.83 -24.04 4.57
N PHE A 475 -20.20 -22.76 4.46
CA PHE A 475 -20.64 -22.18 3.19
C PHE A 475 -19.49 -21.83 2.23
N GLN A 476 -18.24 -21.82 2.69
CA GLN A 476 -17.09 -21.37 1.92
C GLN A 476 -16.05 -22.50 1.86
N GLU A 477 -15.73 -22.98 0.66
CA GLU A 477 -14.73 -24.05 0.48
C GLU A 477 -13.31 -23.58 0.79
N GLU A 478 -12.96 -22.40 0.28
CA GLU A 478 -11.71 -21.71 0.56
C GLU A 478 -11.94 -20.48 1.42
N HIS A 479 -11.14 -20.33 2.48
CA HIS A 479 -11.29 -19.26 3.44
C HIS A 479 -9.99 -19.07 4.26
N PRO A 480 -9.85 -17.94 4.99
CA PRO A 480 -8.71 -17.70 5.86
C PRO A 480 -8.45 -18.84 6.85
N VAL A 481 -7.16 -19.16 7.07
CA VAL A 481 -6.76 -20.33 7.87
C VAL A 481 -7.20 -20.22 9.33
N ASN A 482 -7.17 -19.01 9.89
CA ASN A 482 -7.57 -18.72 11.27
C ASN A 482 -9.04 -19.09 11.57
N TRP A 483 -9.90 -19.17 10.56
CA TRP A 483 -11.30 -19.57 10.73
C TRP A 483 -11.44 -21.00 11.28
N HIS A 484 -10.56 -21.92 10.87
CA HIS A 484 -10.55 -23.27 11.43
C HIS A 484 -10.26 -23.25 12.93
N LYS A 485 -9.29 -22.45 13.39
CA LYS A 485 -8.96 -22.32 14.82
C LYS A 485 -10.15 -21.77 15.61
N ASN A 486 -10.75 -20.68 15.13
CA ASN A 486 -11.85 -20.01 15.82
C ASN A 486 -13.08 -20.92 15.93
N TYR A 487 -13.45 -21.61 14.85
CA TYR A 487 -14.58 -22.53 14.86
C TYR A 487 -14.33 -23.77 15.75
N ALA A 488 -13.10 -24.31 15.76
CA ALA A 488 -12.74 -25.41 16.65
C ALA A 488 -12.86 -25.03 18.13
N ILE A 489 -12.41 -23.82 18.50
CA ILE A 489 -12.56 -23.28 19.86
C ILE A 489 -14.04 -23.12 20.21
N ALA A 490 -14.86 -22.58 19.30
CA ALA A 490 -16.30 -22.46 19.51
C ALA A 490 -16.97 -23.83 19.73
N CYS A 491 -16.58 -24.86 18.97
CA CYS A 491 -17.06 -26.23 19.15
C CYS A 491 -16.64 -26.80 20.52
N GLU A 492 -15.41 -26.55 20.97
CA GLU A 492 -14.92 -26.99 22.28
C GLU A 492 -15.72 -26.34 23.42
N ARG A 493 -15.99 -25.03 23.34
CA ARG A 493 -16.81 -24.34 24.34
C ARG A 493 -18.23 -24.90 24.38
N MET A 494 -18.84 -25.13 23.22
CA MET A 494 -20.17 -25.75 23.14
C MET A 494 -20.22 -27.14 23.77
N LEU A 495 -19.14 -27.93 23.68
CA LEU A 495 -19.06 -29.27 24.27
C LEU A 495 -19.15 -29.23 25.80
N ARG A 496 -18.68 -28.15 26.42
CA ARG A 496 -18.67 -27.98 27.89
C ARG A 496 -19.97 -27.38 28.43
N LEU A 497 -20.92 -27.01 27.57
CA LEU A 497 -22.21 -26.45 27.99
C LEU A 497 -23.26 -27.54 28.22
N PRO A 498 -24.00 -27.51 29.34
CA PRO A 498 -25.09 -28.45 29.59
C PRO A 498 -26.32 -28.12 28.72
N GLY A 499 -27.02 -29.15 28.23
CA GLY A 499 -28.32 -29.00 27.57
C GLY A 499 -28.27 -28.41 26.15
N THR A 500 -27.17 -28.58 25.42
CA THR A 500 -27.05 -28.12 24.03
C THR A 500 -27.73 -29.08 23.04
N ASP A 501 -28.38 -28.53 22.00
CA ASP A 501 -28.96 -29.33 20.90
C ASP A 501 -27.91 -30.08 20.07
N ALA A 502 -26.64 -29.67 20.17
CA ALA A 502 -25.54 -30.23 19.42
C ALA A 502 -24.99 -31.50 20.10
N LYS A 503 -24.98 -32.62 19.36
CA LYS A 503 -24.47 -33.89 19.86
C LYS A 503 -22.98 -33.77 20.25
N PRO A 504 -22.57 -34.16 21.48
CA PRO A 504 -21.17 -34.08 21.92
C PRO A 504 -20.16 -34.73 20.98
N GLU A 505 -20.54 -35.85 20.37
CA GLU A 505 -19.70 -36.56 19.40
C GLU A 505 -19.42 -35.74 18.13
N VAL A 506 -20.41 -34.97 17.67
CA VAL A 506 -20.28 -34.11 16.49
C VAL A 506 -19.36 -32.94 16.82
N LEU A 507 -19.60 -32.25 17.94
CA LEU A 507 -18.76 -31.13 18.37
C LEU A 507 -17.30 -31.55 18.52
N LEU A 508 -17.06 -32.70 19.16
CA LEU A 508 -15.71 -33.20 19.38
C LEU A 508 -15.02 -33.62 18.07
N SER A 509 -15.76 -34.23 17.14
CA SER A 509 -15.25 -34.56 15.80
C SER A 509 -14.89 -33.30 15.01
N GLU A 510 -15.74 -32.27 15.09
CA GLU A 510 -15.52 -30.97 14.44
C GLU A 510 -14.30 -30.24 15.03
N THR A 511 -14.17 -30.16 16.35
CA THR A 511 -13.00 -29.59 17.01
C THR A 511 -11.71 -30.27 16.54
N ILE A 512 -11.68 -31.60 16.51
CA ILE A 512 -10.51 -32.37 16.05
C ILE A 512 -10.22 -32.10 14.57
N ARG A 513 -11.25 -32.08 13.72
CA ARG A 513 -11.11 -31.84 12.28
C ARG A 513 -10.50 -30.47 12.02
N HIS A 514 -11.05 -29.42 12.59
CA HIS A 514 -10.65 -28.05 12.30
C HIS A 514 -9.29 -27.69 12.94
N PHE A 515 -8.97 -28.15 14.15
CA PHE A 515 -7.61 -27.99 14.68
C PHE A 515 -6.56 -28.76 13.86
N ARG A 516 -6.90 -29.93 13.30
CA ARG A 516 -5.99 -30.63 12.38
C ARG A 516 -5.76 -29.81 11.11
N LEU A 517 -6.81 -29.29 10.47
CA LEU A 517 -6.69 -28.45 9.28
C LEU A 517 -5.86 -27.19 9.57
N TYR A 518 -6.09 -26.56 10.73
CA TYR A 518 -5.31 -25.40 11.18
C TYR A 518 -3.82 -25.72 11.31
N THR A 519 -3.47 -26.78 12.04
CA THR A 519 -2.07 -27.15 12.30
C THR A 519 -1.30 -27.65 11.06
N GLN A 520 -2.02 -28.07 10.02
CA GLN A 520 -1.46 -28.41 8.71
C GLN A 520 -1.13 -27.15 7.89
N LYS A 521 -2.01 -26.15 7.91
CA LYS A 521 -1.88 -24.91 7.11
C LYS A 521 -1.06 -23.81 7.80
N ALA A 522 -1.17 -23.64 9.12
CA ALA A 522 -0.49 -22.61 9.91
C ALA A 522 0.80 -23.15 10.56
N GLN A 523 1.84 -23.40 9.75
CA GLN A 523 3.07 -24.06 10.23
C GLN A 523 3.92 -23.18 11.17
N SER A 524 3.85 -21.86 11.00
CA SER A 524 4.62 -20.87 11.76
C SER A 524 3.93 -20.35 13.03
N ASP A 525 2.72 -20.82 13.35
CA ASP A 525 2.00 -20.34 14.54
C ASP A 525 2.67 -20.85 15.85
N PRO A 526 3.03 -19.96 16.80
CA PRO A 526 3.58 -20.35 18.10
C PRO A 526 2.72 -21.32 18.90
N GLN A 527 1.39 -21.23 18.78
CA GLN A 527 0.41 -22.08 19.48
C GLN A 527 0.26 -23.47 18.85
N ARG A 528 0.93 -23.75 17.72
CA ARG A 528 0.78 -25.02 16.99
C ARG A 528 1.11 -26.24 17.85
N ALA A 529 2.16 -26.16 18.67
CA ALA A 529 2.56 -27.25 19.56
C ALA A 529 1.47 -27.58 20.58
N ASP A 530 0.88 -26.55 21.19
CA ASP A 530 -0.18 -26.67 22.19
C ASP A 530 -1.46 -27.25 21.56
N ILE A 531 -1.82 -26.80 20.36
CA ILE A 531 -2.98 -27.34 19.63
C ILE A 531 -2.76 -28.83 19.29
N ILE A 532 -1.55 -29.23 18.90
CA ILE A 532 -1.22 -30.65 18.64
C ILE A 532 -1.32 -31.48 19.94
N ALA A 533 -0.90 -30.93 21.07
CA ALA A 533 -1.06 -31.60 22.37
C ALA A 533 -2.54 -31.77 22.73
N ALA A 534 -3.35 -30.71 22.58
CA ALA A 534 -4.79 -30.74 22.80
C ALA A 534 -5.49 -31.77 21.89
N LEU A 535 -5.09 -31.89 20.62
CA LEU A 535 -5.63 -32.88 19.68
C LEU A 535 -5.47 -34.33 20.18
N LYS A 536 -4.38 -34.65 20.89
CA LYS A 536 -4.19 -36.00 21.47
C LYS A 536 -5.23 -36.29 22.56
N HIS A 537 -5.51 -35.29 23.40
CA HIS A 537 -6.52 -35.41 24.45
C HIS A 537 -7.93 -35.56 23.87
N LEU A 538 -8.31 -34.67 22.94
CA LEU A 538 -9.63 -34.67 22.32
C LEU A 538 -9.93 -36.00 21.59
N ARG A 539 -8.94 -36.61 20.94
CA ARG A 539 -9.11 -37.93 20.30
C ARG A 539 -9.39 -39.05 21.30
N ARG A 540 -8.76 -39.02 22.47
CA ARG A 540 -9.04 -39.99 23.55
C ARG A 540 -10.44 -39.81 24.09
N GLU A 541 -10.86 -38.56 24.30
CA GLU A 541 -12.23 -38.21 24.73
C GLU A 541 -13.27 -38.73 23.73
N LEU A 542 -13.00 -38.60 22.41
CA LEU A 542 -13.90 -39.10 21.36
C LEU A 542 -13.99 -40.62 21.35
N GLN A 543 -12.86 -41.29 21.53
CA GLN A 543 -12.82 -42.75 21.59
C GLN A 543 -13.58 -43.28 22.81
N SER A 544 -13.40 -42.64 23.97
CA SER A 544 -14.15 -42.96 25.19
C SER A 544 -15.65 -42.84 24.97
N LEU A 545 -16.10 -41.70 24.43
CA LEU A 545 -17.52 -41.43 24.17
C LEU A 545 -18.15 -42.42 23.18
N ARG A 546 -17.39 -42.84 22.16
CA ARG A 546 -17.82 -43.88 21.21
C ARG A 546 -17.90 -45.26 21.84
N ASN A 547 -17.02 -45.58 22.77
CA ASN A 547 -17.03 -46.86 23.47
C ASN A 547 -18.23 -46.94 24.45
N THR A 548 -18.54 -45.85 25.16
CA THR A 548 -19.69 -45.80 26.09
C THR A 548 -21.05 -45.95 25.39
N LYS A 549 -21.17 -45.55 24.11
CA LYS A 549 -22.40 -45.75 23.31
C LYS A 549 -22.53 -47.13 22.66
N LYS A 550 -21.45 -47.93 22.64
CA LYS A 550 -21.44 -49.30 22.08
C LYS A 550 -21.81 -50.36 23.12
N VAL A 551 -21.87 -49.97 24.39
CA VAL A 551 -22.44 -50.73 25.52
C VAL A 551 -23.86 -50.25 25.71
#